data_AF-A0A976Q1E1-F1
#
_entry.id   AF-A0A976Q1E1-F1
#
_cell.length_a   1.000
_cell.length_b   1.000
_cell.length_c   1.000
_cell.angle_alpha   90.00
_cell.angle_beta   90.00
_cell.angle_gamma   90.00
#
_symmetry.space_group_name_H-M   'P 1'
#
loop_
_entity.id
_entity.type
_entity.pdbx_description
1 polymer ?
#
loop_
_entity_poly.entity_id
_entity_poly.type
_entity_poly.pdbx_seq_one_letter_code
_entity_poly.pdbx_strand_id
1 'polypeptide(L)'
;MADSRFEPRNTAARAYADSLVALGDVERARGVLIRDFRHGGHVESLVALADLEAREGRWGMATVNYARVTALDAMRLSGREDVCGAFRRRARDLLALGDAVAADHDLRRVVLLCGTSPEPAVRQRDAELWERVEAQSETQVRAQRTLDSAAWLEQTAGPTPAANDRVTPAQQRERARRERRSLEPAEVIALLVAETRGQTGLELIDDAELRGLIGFGDWSAFAPRLTGLPASLSAYVRVRLAAVLSSVPGAETVAGRDQLLARSVGGGGVADAAPIHRVRVAAVQSSAALSELALRGELLGPPTPAESADTGSTAVAPPLAASPSVAHWGLGVEVSPRTAGLLALLARLRGARRWDAATLAIARQAIGAAGVAEARDEIRRALVHGRPWSALALAAAAPADLGREVWGAIGVALSLQRAVCDGACSEEQRDDRGLASVVLGEAELAAFTERAVQTARAGQRPAADSTPVEEAACGAMAQVVLDPSQSALGGILRRSPVDQAPAAWVGILARALESDPALGCVGRWVTPLLADAMAEVTARTLADRLGMAPELESSAQLELHAQLALVAGQPSRARRLAIESAAV
;
A
#
# COMPACT_ATOMS: atom_id res chain seq x y z
N MET A 1 39.22 -29.71 6.16
CA MET A 1 38.73 -30.22 4.86
C MET A 1 39.46 -29.46 3.77
N ALA A 2 40.04 -30.18 2.81
CA ALA A 2 40.93 -29.61 1.80
C ALA A 2 40.21 -28.57 0.94
N ASP A 3 40.84 -27.41 0.80
CA ASP A 3 40.41 -26.27 0.01
C ASP A 3 40.58 -26.60 -1.49
N SER A 4 39.55 -27.21 -2.10
CA SER A 4 39.59 -27.53 -3.52
C SER A 4 39.48 -26.23 -4.32
N ARG A 5 40.58 -25.78 -4.92
CA ARG A 5 40.69 -24.55 -5.74
C ARG A 5 39.75 -24.48 -6.95
N PHE A 6 39.01 -25.53 -7.26
CA PHE A 6 38.08 -25.59 -8.38
C PHE A 6 36.68 -25.93 -7.88
N GLU A 7 35.72 -25.04 -8.16
CA GLU A 7 34.31 -25.33 -7.93
C GLU A 7 33.86 -26.48 -8.85
N PRO A 8 33.11 -27.46 -8.33
CA PRO A 8 32.61 -28.57 -9.14
C PRO A 8 31.62 -28.06 -10.19
N ARG A 9 31.67 -28.63 -11.40
CA ARG A 9 30.83 -28.24 -12.55
C ARG A 9 30.16 -29.45 -13.19
N ASN A 10 29.06 -29.24 -13.92
CA ASN A 10 28.39 -30.29 -14.70
C ASN A 10 28.02 -31.51 -13.84
N THR A 11 28.33 -32.71 -14.33
CA THR A 11 28.13 -33.98 -13.63
C THR A 11 28.81 -34.02 -12.28
N ALA A 12 29.97 -33.36 -12.11
CA ALA A 12 30.65 -33.29 -10.82
C ALA A 12 29.90 -32.38 -9.82
N ALA A 13 29.27 -31.30 -10.29
CA ALA A 13 28.41 -30.45 -9.45
C ALA A 13 27.19 -31.21 -8.94
N ARG A 14 26.53 -31.99 -9.82
CA ARG A 14 25.38 -32.82 -9.45
C ARG A 14 25.77 -33.93 -8.47
N ALA A 15 26.84 -34.68 -8.76
CA ALA A 15 27.35 -35.70 -7.84
C ALA A 15 27.75 -35.11 -6.47
N TYR A 16 28.34 -33.91 -6.47
CA TYR A 16 28.65 -33.21 -5.24
C TYR A 16 27.39 -32.77 -4.49
N ALA A 17 26.38 -32.25 -5.18
CA ALA A 17 25.09 -31.92 -4.58
C ALA A 17 24.41 -33.16 -3.96
N ASP A 18 24.42 -34.30 -4.65
CA ASP A 18 23.90 -35.57 -4.11
C ASP A 18 24.65 -36.00 -2.85
N SER A 19 25.98 -35.85 -2.84
CA SER A 19 26.79 -36.13 -1.64
C SER A 19 26.46 -35.20 -0.48
N LEU A 20 26.15 -33.93 -0.74
CA LEU A 20 25.72 -32.98 0.28
C LEU A 20 24.34 -33.33 0.84
N VAL A 21 23.40 -33.77 -0.02
CA VAL A 21 22.09 -34.27 0.42
C VAL A 21 22.25 -35.50 1.31
N ALA A 22 23.12 -36.45 0.94
CA ALA A 22 23.41 -37.63 1.76
C ALA A 22 24.01 -37.28 3.13
N LEU A 23 24.73 -36.14 3.23
CA LEU A 23 25.27 -35.60 4.48
C LEU A 23 24.27 -34.72 5.25
N GLY A 24 23.05 -34.52 4.74
CA GLY A 24 22.01 -33.67 5.33
C GLY A 24 22.15 -32.18 5.04
N ASP A 25 23.09 -31.76 4.18
CA ASP A 25 23.35 -30.35 3.84
C ASP A 25 22.58 -29.94 2.55
N VAL A 26 21.25 -29.98 2.65
CA VAL A 26 20.33 -29.75 1.52
C VAL A 26 20.44 -28.33 0.96
N GLU A 27 20.59 -27.31 1.80
CA GLU A 27 20.69 -25.91 1.34
C GLU A 27 21.98 -25.65 0.57
N ARG A 28 23.10 -26.27 0.98
CA ARG A 28 24.34 -26.19 0.22
C ARG A 28 24.26 -26.95 -1.10
N ALA A 29 23.57 -28.09 -1.13
CA ALA A 29 23.28 -28.81 -2.38
C ALA A 29 22.50 -27.94 -3.37
N ARG A 30 21.43 -27.26 -2.91
CA ARG A 30 20.67 -26.29 -3.72
C ARG A 30 21.59 -25.18 -4.26
N GLY A 31 22.43 -24.61 -3.40
CA GLY A 31 23.38 -23.56 -3.78
C GLY A 31 24.37 -23.98 -4.87
N VAL A 32 24.85 -25.23 -4.84
CA VAL A 32 25.73 -25.80 -5.87
C VAL A 32 25.00 -25.92 -7.21
N LEU A 33 23.79 -26.49 -7.22
CA LEU A 33 23.00 -26.69 -8.44
C LEU A 33 22.60 -25.35 -9.09
N ILE A 34 22.19 -24.38 -8.27
CA ILE A 34 21.90 -23.02 -8.72
C ILE A 34 23.13 -22.38 -9.38
N ARG A 35 24.30 -22.47 -8.74
CA ARG A 35 25.53 -21.87 -9.25
C ARG A 35 25.95 -22.50 -10.56
N ASP A 36 25.91 -23.83 -10.64
CA ASP A 36 26.27 -24.58 -11.85
C ASP A 36 25.35 -24.21 -13.03
N PHE A 37 24.04 -24.11 -12.80
CA PHE A 37 23.11 -23.62 -13.81
C PHE A 37 23.40 -22.16 -14.22
N ARG A 38 23.61 -21.24 -13.27
CA ARG A 38 23.85 -19.81 -13.58
C ARG A 38 25.11 -19.56 -14.40
N HIS A 39 26.18 -20.33 -14.16
CA HIS A 39 27.48 -20.09 -14.80
C HIS A 39 27.69 -20.96 -16.03
N GLY A 40 27.12 -22.16 -16.06
CA GLY A 40 27.30 -23.12 -17.14
C GLY A 40 26.10 -23.30 -18.06
N GLY A 41 24.91 -22.82 -17.68
CA GLY A 41 23.67 -23.01 -18.45
C GLY A 41 23.18 -24.46 -18.48
N HIS A 42 23.66 -25.31 -17.57
CA HIS A 42 23.39 -26.75 -17.57
C HIS A 42 21.97 -27.06 -17.11
N VAL A 43 21.06 -27.30 -18.06
CA VAL A 43 19.64 -27.57 -17.80
C VAL A 43 19.45 -28.78 -16.88
N GLU A 44 20.31 -29.80 -16.96
CA GLU A 44 20.24 -30.96 -16.08
C GLU A 44 20.48 -30.60 -14.61
N SER A 45 21.25 -29.57 -14.32
CA SER A 45 21.45 -29.07 -12.96
C SER A 45 20.22 -28.31 -12.45
N LEU A 46 19.46 -27.67 -13.35
CA LEU A 46 18.16 -27.08 -13.02
C LEU A 46 17.07 -28.14 -12.79
N VAL A 47 17.06 -29.22 -13.59
CA VAL A 47 16.18 -30.38 -13.35
C VAL A 47 16.50 -31.01 -11.99
N ALA A 48 17.78 -31.25 -11.71
CA ALA A 48 18.21 -31.81 -10.42
C ALA A 48 17.83 -30.90 -9.24
N LEU A 49 17.87 -29.57 -9.42
CA LEU A 49 17.41 -28.61 -8.41
C LEU A 49 15.91 -28.73 -8.16
N ALA A 50 15.10 -28.77 -9.23
CA ALA A 50 13.64 -28.90 -9.13
C ALA A 50 13.23 -30.23 -8.48
N ASP A 51 13.88 -31.33 -8.86
CA ASP A 51 13.66 -32.65 -8.27
C ASP A 51 14.03 -32.67 -6.77
N LEU A 52 15.13 -32.02 -6.39
CA LEU A 52 15.53 -31.88 -4.99
C LEU A 52 14.49 -31.09 -4.20
N GLU A 53 14.03 -29.96 -4.73
CA GLU A 53 13.02 -29.12 -4.07
C GLU A 53 11.68 -29.85 -3.92
N ALA A 54 11.27 -30.62 -4.93
CA ALA A 54 10.07 -31.45 -4.88
C ALA A 54 10.16 -32.52 -3.77
N ARG A 55 11.30 -33.23 -3.67
CA ARG A 55 11.53 -34.22 -2.60
C ARG A 55 11.50 -33.61 -1.20
N GLU A 56 11.92 -32.36 -1.08
CA GLU A 56 11.92 -31.60 0.18
C GLU A 56 10.57 -30.93 0.51
N GLY A 57 9.56 -31.14 -0.33
CA GLY A 57 8.21 -30.57 -0.18
C GLY A 57 8.09 -29.10 -0.60
N ARG A 58 9.13 -28.52 -1.22
CA ARG A 58 9.18 -27.13 -1.69
C ARG A 58 8.56 -27.00 -3.09
N TRP A 59 7.30 -27.40 -3.19
CA TRP A 59 6.61 -27.58 -4.48
C TRP A 59 6.45 -26.29 -5.29
N GLY A 60 6.33 -25.13 -4.64
CA GLY A 60 6.27 -23.84 -5.33
C GLY A 60 7.54 -23.57 -6.12
N MET A 61 8.69 -23.65 -5.45
CA MET A 61 10.00 -23.46 -6.08
C MET A 61 10.31 -24.53 -7.13
N ALA A 62 9.98 -25.79 -6.84
CA ALA A 62 10.16 -26.88 -7.79
C ALA A 62 9.36 -26.63 -9.08
N THR A 63 8.09 -26.23 -8.97
CA THR A 63 7.22 -25.98 -10.13
C THR A 63 7.71 -24.80 -10.95
N VAL A 64 8.21 -23.74 -10.30
CA VAL A 64 8.85 -22.61 -10.97
C VAL A 64 10.09 -23.04 -11.75
N ASN A 65 10.94 -23.89 -11.16
CA ASN A 65 12.12 -24.42 -11.83
C ASN A 65 11.75 -25.38 -12.99
N TYR A 66 10.71 -26.22 -12.84
CA TYR A 66 10.20 -27.04 -13.95
C TYR A 66 9.63 -26.20 -15.09
N ALA A 67 8.95 -25.08 -14.80
CA ALA A 67 8.48 -24.14 -15.82
C ALA A 67 9.67 -23.61 -16.63
N ARG A 68 10.72 -23.16 -15.93
CA ARG A 68 11.95 -22.70 -16.57
C ARG A 68 12.65 -23.78 -17.40
N VAL A 69 12.70 -25.03 -16.92
CA VAL A 69 13.21 -26.15 -17.73
C VAL A 69 12.36 -26.35 -18.99
N THR A 70 11.04 -26.27 -18.88
CA THR A 70 10.11 -26.43 -20.01
C THR A 70 10.38 -25.37 -21.09
N ALA A 71 10.67 -24.14 -20.67
CA ALA A 71 11.04 -23.03 -21.54
C ALA A 71 12.35 -23.26 -22.32
N LEU A 72 13.32 -23.91 -21.67
CA LEU A 72 14.66 -24.10 -22.21
C LEU A 72 14.80 -25.39 -23.02
N ASP A 73 14.23 -26.49 -22.52
CA ASP A 73 14.29 -27.82 -23.11
C ASP A 73 13.14 -28.71 -22.57
N ALA A 74 11.94 -28.56 -23.13
CA ALA A 74 10.75 -29.32 -22.75
C ALA A 74 10.92 -30.84 -22.85
N MET A 75 11.79 -31.33 -23.75
CA MET A 75 12.02 -32.77 -23.95
C MET A 75 12.60 -33.44 -22.69
N ARG A 76 13.27 -32.70 -21.80
CA ARG A 76 13.82 -33.22 -20.54
C ARG A 76 12.76 -33.60 -19.51
N LEU A 77 11.55 -33.06 -19.65
CA LEU A 77 10.43 -33.31 -18.74
C LEU A 77 9.29 -34.09 -19.41
N SER A 78 9.42 -34.43 -20.70
CA SER A 78 8.37 -35.12 -21.44
C SER A 78 8.03 -36.47 -20.79
N GLY A 79 6.74 -36.74 -20.63
CA GLY A 79 6.21 -37.97 -20.01
C GLY A 79 6.32 -38.04 -18.49
N ARG A 80 6.82 -36.98 -17.81
CA ARG A 80 6.91 -36.95 -16.34
C ARG A 80 5.57 -36.56 -15.69
N GLU A 81 4.81 -37.56 -15.27
CA GLU A 81 3.51 -37.37 -14.62
C GLU A 81 3.58 -36.61 -13.29
N ASP A 82 4.68 -36.71 -12.55
CA ASP A 82 4.89 -35.95 -11.31
C ASP A 82 4.99 -34.45 -11.58
N VAL A 83 5.68 -34.06 -12.66
CA VAL A 83 5.79 -32.67 -13.12
C VAL A 83 4.44 -32.15 -13.65
N CYS A 84 3.76 -32.95 -14.47
CA CYS A 84 2.42 -32.57 -14.96
C CYS A 84 1.41 -32.46 -13.82
N GLY A 85 1.48 -33.34 -12.81
CA GLY A 85 0.71 -33.24 -11.58
C GLY A 85 0.98 -31.95 -10.81
N ALA A 86 2.23 -31.48 -10.77
CA ALA A 86 2.60 -30.21 -10.17
C ALA A 86 1.99 -29.01 -10.91
N PHE A 87 2.10 -28.96 -12.24
CA PHE A 87 1.47 -27.89 -13.04
C PHE A 87 -0.05 -27.89 -12.94
N ARG A 88 -0.72 -29.06 -12.97
CA ARG A 88 -2.18 -29.14 -12.76
C ARG A 88 -2.59 -28.60 -11.40
N ARG A 89 -1.79 -28.84 -10.36
CA ARG A 89 -2.05 -28.32 -9.01
C ARG A 89 -1.89 -26.80 -8.99
N ARG A 90 -0.78 -26.29 -9.52
CA ARG A 90 -0.51 -24.85 -9.59
C ARG A 90 -1.57 -24.11 -10.42
N ALA A 91 -2.02 -24.66 -11.55
CA ALA A 91 -3.08 -24.08 -12.36
C ALA A 91 -4.40 -23.93 -11.58
N ARG A 92 -4.77 -24.92 -10.77
CA ARG A 92 -5.95 -24.82 -9.89
C ARG A 92 -5.81 -23.73 -8.84
N ASP A 93 -4.64 -23.65 -8.22
CA ASP A 93 -4.37 -22.65 -7.18
C ASP A 93 -4.32 -21.22 -7.77
N LEU A 94 -3.75 -21.04 -8.96
CA LEU A 94 -3.73 -19.77 -9.70
C LEU A 94 -5.13 -19.34 -10.16
N LEU A 95 -5.94 -20.27 -10.66
CA LEU A 95 -7.32 -19.99 -11.02
C LEU A 95 -8.13 -19.52 -9.80
N ALA A 96 -7.92 -20.13 -8.64
CA ALA A 96 -8.57 -19.71 -7.38
C ALA A 96 -8.12 -18.31 -6.91
N LEU A 97 -6.93 -17.86 -7.33
CA LEU A 97 -6.41 -16.51 -7.08
C LEU A 97 -6.90 -15.47 -8.09
N GLY A 98 -7.61 -15.88 -9.15
CA GLY A 98 -8.05 -15.02 -10.25
C GLY A 98 -6.99 -14.80 -11.33
N ASP A 99 -5.86 -15.52 -11.29
CA ASP A 99 -4.78 -15.45 -12.29
C ASP A 99 -5.00 -16.50 -13.40
N ALA A 100 -6.10 -16.37 -14.14
CA ALA A 100 -6.52 -17.36 -15.14
C ALA A 100 -5.56 -17.46 -16.34
N VAL A 101 -4.88 -16.38 -16.74
CA VAL A 101 -3.86 -16.42 -17.81
C VAL A 101 -2.64 -17.27 -17.40
N ALA A 102 -2.18 -17.14 -16.16
CA ALA A 102 -1.08 -17.97 -15.66
C ALA A 102 -1.49 -19.44 -15.50
N ALA A 103 -2.74 -19.69 -15.09
CA ALA A 103 -3.31 -21.03 -15.08
C ALA A 103 -3.36 -21.65 -16.49
N ASP A 104 -3.73 -20.87 -17.53
CA ASP A 104 -3.74 -21.31 -18.93
C ASP A 104 -2.34 -21.75 -19.39
N HIS A 105 -1.32 -20.96 -19.08
CA HIS A 105 0.06 -21.30 -19.44
C HIS A 105 0.52 -22.62 -18.79
N ASP A 106 0.17 -22.88 -17.54
CA ASP A 106 0.47 -24.15 -16.88
C ASP A 106 -0.26 -25.33 -17.51
N LEU A 107 -1.51 -25.16 -17.91
CA LEU A 107 -2.23 -26.21 -18.62
C LEU A 107 -1.64 -26.46 -20.01
N ARG A 108 -1.18 -25.43 -20.74
CA ARG A 108 -0.45 -25.59 -22.00
C ARG A 108 0.84 -26.39 -21.79
N ARG A 109 1.57 -26.16 -20.70
CA ARG A 109 2.75 -26.95 -20.32
C ARG A 109 2.37 -28.42 -20.08
N VAL A 110 1.25 -28.69 -19.40
CA VAL A 110 0.75 -30.07 -19.19
C VAL A 110 0.49 -30.78 -20.52
N VAL A 111 -0.19 -30.11 -21.47
CA VAL A 111 -0.46 -30.66 -22.80
C VAL A 111 0.84 -30.91 -23.57
N LEU A 112 1.77 -29.96 -23.53
CA LEU A 112 3.08 -30.07 -24.18
C LEU A 112 3.90 -31.26 -23.65
N LEU A 113 3.92 -31.45 -22.32
CA LEU A 113 4.80 -32.42 -21.67
C LEU A 113 4.21 -33.82 -21.60
N CYS A 114 2.91 -33.93 -21.33
CA CYS A 114 2.26 -35.21 -21.04
C CYS A 114 1.23 -35.63 -22.10
N GLY A 115 0.87 -34.76 -23.04
CA GLY A 115 -0.18 -35.03 -24.01
C GLY A 115 -1.51 -35.34 -23.31
N THR A 116 -2.31 -36.22 -23.91
CA THR A 116 -3.59 -36.63 -23.33
C THR A 116 -3.39 -37.78 -22.34
N SER A 117 -3.85 -37.62 -21.09
CA SER A 117 -3.76 -38.70 -20.09
C SER A 117 -4.44 -39.98 -20.59
N PRO A 118 -3.84 -41.18 -20.38
CA PRO A 118 -4.47 -42.45 -20.74
C PRO A 118 -5.72 -42.75 -19.89
N GLU A 119 -5.84 -42.15 -18.70
CA GLU A 119 -6.95 -42.38 -17.77
C GLU A 119 -8.18 -41.50 -18.09
N PRO A 120 -9.38 -42.08 -18.34
CA PRO A 120 -10.58 -41.30 -18.68
C PRO A 120 -10.97 -40.27 -17.62
N ALA A 121 -10.87 -40.62 -16.33
CA ALA A 121 -11.25 -39.75 -15.22
C ALA A 121 -10.29 -38.56 -15.03
N VAL A 122 -9.02 -38.70 -15.44
CA VAL A 122 -8.05 -37.59 -15.43
C VAL A 122 -8.30 -36.70 -16.63
N ARG A 123 -8.56 -37.28 -17.82
CA ARG A 123 -8.94 -36.51 -19.01
C ARG A 123 -10.16 -35.64 -18.79
N GLN A 124 -11.20 -36.18 -18.15
CA GLN A 124 -12.42 -35.42 -17.85
C GLN A 124 -12.14 -34.26 -16.91
N ARG A 125 -11.40 -34.49 -15.81
CA ARG A 125 -11.02 -33.43 -14.86
C ARG A 125 -10.13 -32.36 -15.49
N ASP A 126 -9.20 -32.77 -16.35
CA ASP A 126 -8.36 -31.85 -17.11
C ASP A 126 -9.22 -31.02 -18.07
N ALA A 127 -10.19 -31.62 -18.77
CA ALA A 127 -11.11 -30.90 -19.66
C ALA A 127 -11.99 -29.87 -18.91
N GLU A 128 -12.56 -30.25 -17.76
CA GLU A 128 -13.35 -29.35 -16.91
C GLU A 128 -12.51 -28.20 -16.34
N LEU A 129 -11.23 -28.45 -16.02
CA LEU A 129 -10.31 -27.40 -15.60
C LEU A 129 -9.95 -26.47 -16.77
N TRP A 130 -9.68 -27.01 -17.95
CA TRP A 130 -9.41 -26.26 -19.17
C TRP A 130 -10.56 -25.32 -19.53
N GLU A 131 -11.80 -25.81 -19.52
CA GLU A 131 -12.99 -25.01 -19.84
C GLU A 131 -13.15 -23.81 -18.88
N ARG A 132 -12.93 -24.02 -17.58
CA ARG A 132 -12.97 -22.94 -16.58
C ARG A 132 -11.85 -21.91 -16.80
N VAL A 133 -10.63 -22.37 -17.06
CA VAL A 133 -9.46 -21.52 -17.30
C VAL A 133 -9.63 -20.72 -18.58
N GLU A 134 -10.11 -21.32 -19.67
CA GLU A 134 -10.35 -20.64 -20.94
C GLU A 134 -11.39 -19.51 -20.78
N ALA A 135 -12.53 -19.80 -20.15
CA ALA A 135 -13.57 -18.80 -19.93
C ALA A 135 -13.09 -17.60 -19.09
N GLN A 136 -12.31 -17.85 -18.03
CA GLN A 136 -11.78 -16.79 -17.17
C GLN A 136 -10.60 -16.05 -17.80
N SER A 137 -9.71 -16.74 -18.51
CA SER A 137 -8.56 -16.13 -19.18
C SER A 137 -9.02 -15.23 -20.33
N GLU A 138 -10.05 -15.61 -21.10
CA GLU A 138 -10.65 -14.70 -22.09
C GLU A 138 -11.21 -13.44 -21.43
N THR A 139 -11.85 -13.57 -20.27
CA THR A 139 -12.39 -12.43 -19.52
C THR A 139 -11.25 -11.53 -19.02
N GLN A 140 -10.19 -12.11 -18.47
CA GLN A 140 -8.99 -11.40 -18.00
C GLN A 140 -8.26 -10.70 -19.16
N VAL A 141 -8.03 -11.38 -20.28
CA VAL A 141 -7.40 -10.82 -21.48
C VAL A 141 -8.27 -9.72 -22.09
N ARG A 142 -9.60 -9.87 -22.11
CA ARG A 142 -10.50 -8.78 -22.53
C ARG A 142 -10.40 -7.59 -21.59
N ALA A 143 -10.35 -7.80 -20.28
CA ALA A 143 -10.17 -6.73 -19.29
C ALA A 143 -8.83 -5.99 -19.49
N GLN A 144 -7.73 -6.72 -19.64
CA GLN A 144 -6.40 -6.18 -19.98
C GLN A 144 -6.44 -5.41 -21.30
N ARG A 145 -7.00 -6.01 -22.35
CA ARG A 145 -7.18 -5.33 -23.65
C ARG A 145 -8.07 -4.12 -23.53
N THR A 146 -9.10 -4.09 -22.70
CA THR A 146 -9.89 -2.86 -22.49
C THR A 146 -9.12 -1.80 -21.71
N LEU A 147 -8.20 -2.17 -20.83
CA LEU A 147 -7.28 -1.21 -20.21
C LEU A 147 -6.27 -0.67 -21.24
N ASP A 148 -5.72 -1.53 -22.09
CA ASP A 148 -4.81 -1.14 -23.18
C ASP A 148 -5.53 -0.37 -24.31
N SER A 149 -6.77 -0.75 -24.63
CA SER A 149 -7.60 -0.12 -25.67
C SER A 149 -8.27 1.14 -25.17
N ALA A 150 -8.63 1.26 -23.89
CA ALA A 150 -9.02 2.54 -23.29
C ALA A 150 -7.81 3.48 -23.29
N ALA A 151 -6.62 2.98 -22.95
CA ALA A 151 -5.37 3.75 -23.07
C ALA A 151 -5.04 4.16 -24.53
N TRP A 152 -5.46 3.38 -25.53
CA TRP A 152 -5.23 3.67 -26.96
C TRP A 152 -6.36 4.50 -27.63
N LEU A 153 -7.62 4.32 -27.22
CA LEU A 153 -8.78 5.09 -27.70
C LEU A 153 -8.86 6.48 -27.04
N GLU A 154 -8.37 6.64 -25.81
CA GLU A 154 -8.15 7.98 -25.22
C GLU A 154 -7.02 8.76 -25.92
N GLN A 155 -6.13 8.07 -26.65
CA GLN A 155 -5.07 8.69 -27.46
C GLN A 155 -5.55 9.19 -28.83
N THR A 156 -6.71 8.76 -29.33
CA THR A 156 -7.13 9.01 -30.73
C THR A 156 -8.48 9.71 -30.90
N ALA A 157 -9.33 9.82 -29.86
CA ALA A 157 -10.64 10.48 -29.96
C ALA A 157 -10.62 11.96 -29.52
N GLY A 158 -10.28 12.85 -30.46
CA GLY A 158 -10.72 14.26 -30.47
C GLY A 158 -12.12 14.43 -31.09
N PRO A 159 -12.80 15.59 -30.92
CA PRO A 159 -14.09 15.64 -30.23
C PRO A 159 -15.33 15.78 -31.13
N THR A 160 -16.51 15.54 -30.56
CA THR A 160 -17.66 16.44 -30.80
C THR A 160 -18.50 16.60 -29.52
N PRO A 161 -18.89 17.84 -29.16
CA PRO A 161 -19.46 18.17 -27.84
C PRO A 161 -20.99 18.22 -27.86
N ALA A 162 -21.62 17.99 -26.71
CA ALA A 162 -22.84 18.70 -26.31
C ALA A 162 -23.13 18.58 -24.80
N ALA A 163 -23.62 19.70 -24.25
CA ALA A 163 -24.34 19.88 -22.99
C ALA A 163 -23.54 19.91 -21.66
N ASN A 164 -22.93 21.08 -21.40
CA ASN A 164 -23.08 21.89 -20.18
C ASN A 164 -23.36 21.17 -18.83
N ASP A 165 -22.44 20.33 -18.36
CA ASP A 165 -22.24 20.17 -16.92
C ASP A 165 -20.91 20.79 -16.53
N ARG A 166 -20.97 21.81 -15.67
CA ARG A 166 -19.79 22.49 -15.12
C ARG A 166 -19.04 21.50 -14.24
N VAL A 167 -18.05 20.82 -14.80
CA VAL A 167 -17.09 20.00 -14.05
C VAL A 167 -16.45 20.87 -12.98
N THR A 168 -16.65 20.51 -11.71
CA THR A 168 -16.04 21.22 -10.58
C THR A 168 -14.51 21.00 -10.59
N PRO A 169 -13.69 21.91 -10.03
CA PRO A 169 -12.25 21.73 -9.98
C PRO A 169 -11.79 20.43 -9.30
N ALA A 170 -12.52 19.95 -8.29
CA ALA A 170 -12.28 18.64 -7.69
C ALA A 170 -12.55 17.48 -8.66
N GLN A 171 -13.64 17.54 -9.43
CA GLN A 171 -13.93 16.55 -10.47
C GLN A 171 -12.90 16.62 -11.61
N GLN A 172 -12.41 17.81 -11.96
CA GLN A 172 -11.37 17.97 -12.98
C GLN A 172 -10.03 17.37 -12.52
N ARG A 173 -9.64 17.60 -11.25
CA ARG A 173 -8.47 16.97 -10.63
C ARG A 173 -8.59 15.45 -10.61
N GLU A 174 -9.72 14.94 -10.12
CA GLU A 174 -9.95 13.50 -10.02
C GLU A 174 -9.99 12.83 -11.39
N ARG A 175 -10.60 13.49 -12.37
CA ARG A 175 -10.62 13.06 -13.76
C ARG A 175 -9.20 13.00 -14.34
N ALA A 176 -8.41 14.06 -14.19
CA ALA A 176 -7.04 14.10 -14.67
C ALA A 176 -6.14 13.03 -14.03
N ARG A 177 -6.35 12.73 -12.73
CA ARG A 177 -5.67 11.63 -12.03
C ARG A 177 -6.02 10.27 -12.62
N ARG A 178 -7.31 9.99 -12.81
CA ARG A 178 -7.80 8.71 -13.35
C ARG A 178 -7.33 8.49 -14.78
N GLU A 179 -7.42 9.52 -15.61
CA GLU A 179 -7.04 9.50 -17.03
C GLU A 179 -5.52 9.61 -17.23
N ARG A 180 -4.72 9.83 -16.16
CA ARG A 180 -3.27 10.09 -16.21
C ARG A 180 -2.89 11.15 -17.27
N ARG A 181 -3.77 12.13 -17.44
CA ARG A 181 -3.69 13.11 -18.52
C ARG A 181 -2.97 14.37 -18.05
N SER A 182 -2.06 14.87 -18.90
CA SER A 182 -1.54 16.24 -18.75
C SER A 182 -2.63 17.24 -19.12
N LEU A 183 -2.84 18.22 -18.26
CA LEU A 183 -3.78 19.30 -18.43
C LEU A 183 -3.16 20.44 -19.22
N GLU A 184 -4.01 21.20 -19.92
CA GLU A 184 -3.56 22.42 -20.57
C GLU A 184 -3.04 23.42 -19.52
N PRO A 185 -2.05 24.28 -19.83
CA PRO A 185 -1.50 25.22 -18.86
C PRO A 185 -2.57 26.12 -18.21
N ALA A 186 -3.62 26.47 -18.96
CA ALA A 186 -4.75 27.23 -18.43
C ALA A 186 -5.57 26.44 -17.38
N GLU A 187 -5.73 25.14 -17.57
CA GLU A 187 -6.44 24.25 -16.65
C GLU A 187 -5.61 23.98 -15.39
N VAL A 188 -4.29 23.79 -15.53
CA VAL A 188 -3.37 23.68 -14.39
C VAL A 188 -3.40 24.97 -13.56
N ILE A 189 -3.35 26.14 -14.20
CA ILE A 189 -3.46 27.43 -13.50
C ILE A 189 -4.84 27.55 -12.82
N ALA A 190 -5.93 27.16 -13.50
CA ALA A 190 -7.26 27.18 -12.92
C ALA A 190 -7.38 26.23 -11.71
N LEU A 191 -6.77 25.05 -11.76
CA LEU A 191 -6.70 24.11 -10.65
C LEU A 191 -5.89 24.65 -9.48
N LEU A 192 -4.73 25.27 -9.73
CA LEU A 192 -3.92 25.88 -8.67
C LEU A 192 -4.59 27.13 -8.08
N VAL A 193 -5.37 27.87 -8.86
CA VAL A 193 -6.21 28.96 -8.33
C VAL A 193 -7.38 28.38 -7.54
N ALA A 194 -8.05 27.33 -8.02
CA ALA A 194 -9.09 26.62 -7.30
C ALA A 194 -8.56 25.99 -6.01
N GLU A 195 -7.29 25.55 -6.02
CA GLU A 195 -6.55 25.07 -4.87
C GLU A 195 -6.48 26.19 -3.82
N THR A 196 -6.12 27.43 -4.15
CA THR A 196 -6.12 28.52 -3.15
C THR A 196 -7.47 28.78 -2.47
N ARG A 197 -8.57 28.30 -3.08
CA ARG A 197 -9.95 28.47 -2.59
C ARG A 197 -10.51 27.20 -1.93
N GLY A 198 -9.74 26.12 -1.86
CA GLY A 198 -10.20 24.84 -1.32
C GLY A 198 -11.12 24.04 -2.25
N GLN A 199 -11.25 24.44 -3.52
CA GLN A 199 -12.19 23.85 -4.46
C GLN A 199 -11.68 22.55 -5.11
N THR A 200 -10.41 22.18 -4.87
CA THR A 200 -9.77 20.95 -5.34
C THR A 200 -9.75 19.82 -4.28
N GLY A 201 -10.49 20.00 -3.18
CA GLY A 201 -10.41 19.15 -1.99
C GLY A 201 -9.50 19.73 -0.90
N LEU A 202 -9.46 19.08 0.26
CA LEU A 202 -8.71 19.55 1.44
C LEU A 202 -7.19 19.40 1.29
N GLU A 203 -6.75 18.48 0.43
CA GLU A 203 -5.33 18.23 0.18
C GLU A 203 -4.79 19.16 -0.90
N LEU A 204 -3.57 19.65 -0.69
CA LEU A 204 -2.78 20.23 -1.78
C LEU A 204 -2.54 19.16 -2.84
N ILE A 205 -2.46 19.60 -4.08
CA ILE A 205 -1.86 18.85 -5.17
C ILE A 205 -0.39 18.67 -4.78
N ASP A 206 0.07 17.43 -4.64
CA ASP A 206 1.47 17.19 -4.31
C ASP A 206 2.37 17.42 -5.55
N ASP A 207 3.69 17.50 -5.36
CA ASP A 207 4.60 17.82 -6.46
C ASP A 207 4.73 16.70 -7.50
N ALA A 208 4.45 15.45 -7.13
CA ALA A 208 4.44 14.34 -8.09
C ALA A 208 3.18 14.37 -8.95
N GLU A 209 2.04 14.61 -8.32
CA GLU A 209 0.75 14.84 -8.97
C GLU A 209 0.81 16.06 -9.88
N LEU A 210 1.30 17.20 -9.39
CA LEU A 210 1.42 18.43 -10.18
C LEU A 210 2.34 18.22 -11.39
N ARG A 211 3.43 17.47 -11.23
CA ARG A 211 4.31 17.08 -12.35
C ARG A 211 3.57 16.19 -13.36
N GLY A 212 2.76 15.24 -12.90
CA GLY A 212 1.89 14.42 -13.75
C GLY A 212 0.86 15.25 -14.52
N LEU A 213 0.23 16.23 -13.84
CA LEU A 213 -0.74 17.15 -14.45
C LEU A 213 -0.11 18.09 -15.47
N ILE A 214 1.16 18.48 -15.32
CA ILE A 214 1.87 19.35 -16.28
C ILE A 214 2.43 18.55 -17.46
N GLY A 215 2.82 17.29 -17.23
CA GLY A 215 3.50 16.47 -18.25
C GLY A 215 4.84 17.07 -18.68
N PHE A 216 5.04 17.24 -20.00
CA PHE A 216 6.26 17.81 -20.59
C PHE A 216 6.20 19.32 -20.82
N GLY A 217 5.24 20.02 -20.22
CA GLY A 217 5.09 21.47 -20.38
C GLY A 217 6.25 22.27 -19.79
N ASP A 218 6.63 23.36 -20.46
CA ASP A 218 7.68 24.28 -20.02
C ASP A 218 7.11 25.62 -19.53
N TRP A 219 7.88 26.38 -18.75
CA TRP A 219 7.49 27.66 -18.17
C TRP A 219 6.94 28.66 -19.19
N SER A 220 7.50 28.67 -20.41
CA SER A 220 7.06 29.50 -21.53
C SER A 220 5.56 29.35 -21.85
N ALA A 221 4.97 28.17 -21.60
CA ALA A 221 3.54 27.92 -21.80
C ALA A 221 2.66 28.50 -20.67
N PHE A 222 3.21 28.74 -19.49
CA PHE A 222 2.50 29.26 -18.31
C PHE A 222 2.63 30.78 -18.17
N ALA A 223 3.81 31.33 -18.49
CA ALA A 223 4.15 32.73 -18.23
C ALA A 223 3.14 33.75 -18.79
N PRO A 224 2.63 33.63 -20.04
CA PRO A 224 1.69 34.60 -20.59
C PRO A 224 0.36 34.63 -19.82
N ARG A 225 -0.08 33.47 -19.33
CA ARG A 225 -1.38 33.30 -18.65
C ARG A 225 -1.38 33.81 -17.21
N LEU A 226 -0.21 33.95 -16.60
CA LEU A 226 -0.05 34.48 -15.24
C LEU A 226 -0.12 36.00 -15.16
N THR A 227 -0.01 36.70 -16.29
CA THR A 227 -0.06 38.17 -16.36
C THR A 227 -1.46 38.73 -16.05
N GLY A 228 -2.51 37.94 -16.30
CA GLY A 228 -3.90 38.32 -16.03
C GLY A 228 -4.40 38.00 -14.61
N LEU A 229 -3.56 37.41 -13.75
CA LEU A 229 -3.94 37.06 -12.37
C LEU A 229 -3.58 38.18 -11.37
N PRO A 230 -4.35 38.33 -10.28
CA PRO A 230 -3.91 39.13 -9.13
C PRO A 230 -2.51 38.74 -8.67
N ALA A 231 -1.72 39.73 -8.21
CA ALA A 231 -0.31 39.54 -7.87
C ALA A 231 -0.07 38.41 -6.85
N SER A 232 -0.95 38.25 -5.86
CA SER A 232 -0.89 37.18 -4.85
C SER A 232 -1.12 35.79 -5.44
N LEU A 233 -2.13 35.62 -6.31
CA LEU A 233 -2.40 34.36 -7.01
C LEU A 233 -1.30 34.02 -8.02
N SER A 234 -0.82 35.03 -8.76
CA SER A 234 0.28 34.86 -9.70
C SER A 234 1.56 34.39 -8.97
N ALA A 235 1.87 35.00 -7.81
CA ALA A 235 2.99 34.59 -6.98
C ALA A 235 2.82 33.16 -6.43
N TYR A 236 1.63 32.79 -5.95
CA TYR A 236 1.35 31.43 -5.47
C TYR A 236 1.54 30.38 -6.56
N VAL A 237 0.93 30.59 -7.72
CA VAL A 237 1.04 29.66 -8.85
C VAL A 237 2.51 29.55 -9.30
N ARG A 238 3.26 30.66 -9.32
CA ARG A 238 4.70 30.63 -9.61
C ARG A 238 5.50 29.76 -8.66
N VAL A 239 5.23 29.84 -7.35
CA VAL A 239 5.90 29.01 -6.36
C VAL A 239 5.58 27.54 -6.57
N ARG A 240 4.29 27.21 -6.79
CA ARG A 240 3.85 25.82 -7.05
C ARG A 240 4.51 25.25 -8.31
N LEU A 241 4.55 26.02 -9.39
CA LEU A 241 5.20 25.60 -10.63
C LEU A 241 6.72 25.48 -10.47
N ALA A 242 7.38 26.34 -9.69
CA ALA A 242 8.82 26.28 -9.46
C ALA A 242 9.29 25.04 -8.66
N ALA A 243 8.39 24.38 -7.94
CA ALA A 243 8.69 23.11 -7.27
C ALA A 243 8.86 21.95 -8.28
N VAL A 244 8.27 22.08 -9.46
CA VAL A 244 8.20 21.00 -10.46
C VAL A 244 8.85 21.36 -11.81
N LEU A 245 8.95 22.64 -12.15
CA LEU A 245 9.60 23.18 -13.35
C LEU A 245 10.87 23.95 -12.96
N SER A 246 12.01 23.55 -13.52
CA SER A 246 13.30 24.19 -13.28
C SER A 246 13.49 25.51 -14.03
N SER A 247 12.64 25.80 -15.03
CA SER A 247 12.73 26.97 -15.91
C SER A 247 11.99 28.21 -15.40
N VAL A 248 11.43 28.18 -14.19
CA VAL A 248 10.66 29.30 -13.62
C VAL A 248 11.60 30.43 -13.15
N PRO A 249 11.54 31.63 -13.74
CA PRO A 249 12.43 32.73 -13.41
C PRO A 249 12.24 33.23 -11.97
N GLY A 250 13.35 33.48 -11.27
CA GLY A 250 13.36 34.02 -9.91
C GLY A 250 13.05 32.99 -8.82
N ALA A 251 12.96 31.71 -9.18
CA ALA A 251 12.83 30.59 -8.24
C ALA A 251 14.01 29.61 -8.33
N GLU A 252 15.10 30.01 -9.01
CA GLU A 252 16.30 29.16 -9.20
C GLU A 252 17.05 28.93 -7.88
N THR A 253 16.85 29.80 -6.89
CA THR A 253 17.50 29.75 -5.57
C THR A 253 16.46 29.66 -4.46
N VAL A 254 16.87 29.14 -3.30
CA VAL A 254 16.05 29.11 -2.07
C VAL A 254 15.56 30.52 -1.71
N ALA A 255 16.46 31.51 -1.75
CA ALA A 255 16.12 32.92 -1.50
C ALA A 255 15.11 33.49 -2.51
N GLY A 256 15.19 33.10 -3.79
CA GLY A 256 14.22 33.48 -4.82
C GLY A 256 12.82 32.90 -4.56
N ARG A 257 12.76 31.63 -4.14
CA ARG A 257 11.50 30.98 -3.73
C ARG A 257 10.89 31.65 -2.51
N ASP A 258 11.71 31.99 -1.52
CA ASP A 258 11.26 32.70 -0.31
C ASP A 258 10.72 34.10 -0.62
N GLN A 259 11.34 34.83 -1.56
CA GLN A 259 10.84 36.13 -2.02
C GLN A 259 9.51 36.02 -2.78
N LEU A 260 9.35 35.01 -3.64
CA LEU A 260 8.08 34.76 -4.34
C LEU A 260 6.97 34.39 -3.35
N LEU A 261 7.28 33.57 -2.35
CA LEU A 261 6.37 33.25 -1.25
C LEU A 261 6.00 34.48 -0.41
N ALA A 262 6.97 35.31 -0.03
CA ALA A 262 6.71 36.54 0.69
C ALA A 262 5.80 37.50 -0.10
N ARG A 263 5.97 37.57 -1.43
CA ARG A 263 5.08 38.35 -2.31
C ARG A 263 3.67 37.78 -2.42
N SER A 264 3.51 36.46 -2.33
CA SER A 264 2.18 35.82 -2.29
C SER A 264 1.39 36.19 -1.03
N VAL A 265 2.08 36.52 0.07
CA VAL A 265 1.47 36.98 1.34
C VAL A 265 1.38 38.51 1.43
N GLY A 266 2.36 39.25 0.89
CA GLY A 266 2.55 40.69 1.12
C GLY A 266 2.02 41.64 0.03
N GLY A 267 1.50 41.14 -1.08
CA GLY A 267 0.99 41.99 -2.17
C GLY A 267 -0.42 42.52 -1.92
N GLY A 268 -0.54 43.66 -1.23
CA GLY A 268 -1.73 44.53 -1.24
C GLY A 268 -3.04 43.91 -0.76
N GLY A 269 -3.31 44.03 0.54
CA GLY A 269 -4.59 43.63 1.14
C GLY A 269 -4.56 42.27 1.83
N VAL A 270 -3.78 42.13 2.92
CA VAL A 270 -3.90 40.99 3.85
C VAL A 270 -5.31 40.90 4.46
N ALA A 271 -6.13 41.95 4.36
CA ALA A 271 -7.54 41.95 4.71
C ALA A 271 -8.45 41.27 3.66
N ASP A 272 -8.06 41.25 2.37
CA ASP A 272 -8.94 40.82 1.26
C ASP A 272 -8.60 39.43 0.68
N ALA A 273 -7.44 38.86 1.01
CA ALA A 273 -7.10 37.50 0.60
C ALA A 273 -7.90 36.46 1.41
N ALA A 274 -8.74 35.69 0.70
CA ALA A 274 -9.56 34.59 1.22
C ALA A 274 -8.69 33.65 2.08
N PRO A 275 -8.98 33.42 3.37
CA PRO A 275 -7.86 33.07 4.24
C PRO A 275 -7.48 31.57 4.26
N ILE A 276 -8.21 30.71 3.52
CA ILE A 276 -7.72 29.41 2.98
C ILE A 276 -6.45 29.57 2.15
N HIS A 277 -6.30 30.67 1.40
CA HIS A 277 -5.09 30.99 0.63
C HIS A 277 -3.86 31.08 1.55
N ARG A 278 -4.00 31.70 2.73
CA ARG A 278 -2.89 31.87 3.69
C ARG A 278 -2.45 30.53 4.28
N VAL A 279 -3.41 29.67 4.61
CA VAL A 279 -3.13 28.31 5.10
C VAL A 279 -2.35 27.52 4.06
N ARG A 280 -2.73 27.61 2.78
CA ARG A 280 -2.08 26.87 1.70
C ARG A 280 -0.70 27.43 1.34
N VAL A 281 -0.50 28.75 1.39
CA VAL A 281 0.82 29.37 1.26
C VAL A 281 1.74 28.93 2.40
N ALA A 282 1.26 28.92 3.64
CA ALA A 282 2.03 28.48 4.80
C ALA A 282 2.38 26.99 4.76
N ALA A 283 1.48 26.15 4.21
CA ALA A 283 1.74 24.74 3.97
C ALA A 283 2.84 24.52 2.92
N VAL A 284 2.86 25.33 1.84
CA VAL A 284 3.96 25.31 0.85
C VAL A 284 5.29 25.75 1.46
N GLN A 285 5.28 26.63 2.45
CA GLN A 285 6.46 27.03 3.23
C GLN A 285 6.91 25.96 4.25
N SER A 286 6.24 24.81 4.32
CA SER A 286 6.51 23.75 5.32
C SER A 286 6.47 24.23 6.78
N SER A 287 5.81 25.37 7.07
CA SER A 287 5.70 25.92 8.42
C SER A 287 4.33 25.60 9.00
N ALA A 288 4.24 24.52 9.78
CA ALA A 288 3.00 24.16 10.45
C ALA A 288 2.56 25.25 11.46
N ALA A 289 3.49 25.96 12.09
CA ALA A 289 3.17 27.06 13.01
C ALA A 289 2.47 28.23 12.29
N LEU A 290 2.93 28.60 11.09
CA LEU A 290 2.27 29.61 10.27
C LEU A 290 0.93 29.12 9.71
N SER A 291 0.83 27.83 9.39
CA SER A 291 -0.41 27.20 8.90
C SER A 291 -1.48 27.15 10.00
N GLU A 292 -1.09 26.82 11.24
CA GLU A 292 -1.95 26.85 12.43
C GLU A 292 -2.40 28.28 12.77
N LEU A 293 -1.50 29.27 12.68
CA LEU A 293 -1.85 30.67 12.91
C LEU A 293 -2.86 31.19 11.87
N ALA A 294 -2.67 30.82 10.59
CA ALA A 294 -3.61 31.15 9.53
C ALA A 294 -4.97 30.46 9.74
N LEU A 295 -4.98 29.18 10.14
CA LEU A 295 -6.21 28.44 10.48
C LEU A 295 -6.94 29.04 11.67
N ARG A 296 -6.20 29.53 12.68
CA ARG A 296 -6.79 30.20 13.84
C ARG A 296 -7.55 31.46 13.43
N GLY A 297 -6.97 32.28 12.55
CA GLY A 297 -7.63 33.47 12.02
C GLY A 297 -8.90 33.13 11.22
N GLU A 298 -8.91 32.00 10.52
CA GLU A 298 -10.11 31.52 9.80
C GLU A 298 -11.21 31.01 10.72
N LEU A 299 -10.84 30.22 11.71
CA LEU A 299 -11.78 29.52 12.58
C LEU A 299 -12.37 30.43 13.66
N LEU A 300 -11.62 31.44 14.12
CA LEU A 300 -12.04 32.36 15.19
C LEU A 300 -12.34 33.78 14.70
N GLY A 301 -12.06 34.09 13.43
CA GLY A 301 -12.11 35.46 12.90
C GLY A 301 -10.94 36.33 13.37
N PRO A 302 -10.87 37.60 12.93
CA PRO A 302 -9.88 38.55 13.45
C PRO A 302 -10.11 38.71 14.97
N PRO A 303 -9.04 38.75 15.79
CA PRO A 303 -9.19 39.06 17.20
C PRO A 303 -9.91 40.40 17.31
N THR A 304 -11.06 40.43 17.97
CA THR A 304 -11.70 41.68 18.38
C THR A 304 -10.64 42.46 19.13
N PRO A 305 -10.23 43.67 18.68
CA PRO A 305 -9.29 44.46 19.44
C PRO A 305 -9.92 44.64 20.81
N ALA A 306 -9.25 44.12 21.84
CA ALA A 306 -9.69 44.28 23.21
C ALA A 306 -9.92 45.78 23.41
N GLU A 307 -11.19 46.11 23.64
CA GLU A 307 -11.61 47.45 24.00
C GLU A 307 -10.70 47.85 25.16
N SER A 308 -9.83 48.81 24.87
CA SER A 308 -8.92 49.37 25.85
C SER A 308 -9.78 50.15 26.83
N ALA A 309 -10.40 49.44 27.77
CA ALA A 309 -11.06 50.01 28.91
C ALA A 309 -9.97 50.44 29.89
N ASP A 310 -9.43 51.61 29.57
CA ASP A 310 -8.88 52.53 30.54
C ASP A 310 -9.94 52.79 31.60
N THR A 311 -9.75 52.26 32.81
CA THR A 311 -10.32 52.81 34.05
C THR A 311 -9.52 52.26 35.22
N GLY A 312 -8.79 53.15 35.87
CA GLY A 312 -8.01 52.84 37.06
C GLY A 312 -8.87 52.24 38.16
N SER A 313 -8.41 51.12 38.71
CA SER A 313 -8.76 50.70 40.07
C SER A 313 -7.65 49.83 40.62
N THR A 314 -7.16 50.23 41.78
CA THR A 314 -6.23 49.49 42.62
C THR A 314 -6.82 48.16 43.09
N ALA A 315 -5.90 47.24 43.35
CA ALA A 315 -5.97 46.13 44.30
C ALA A 315 -6.44 44.73 43.83
N VAL A 316 -5.62 43.78 44.28
CA VAL A 316 -5.77 42.31 44.38
C VAL A 316 -5.50 41.54 43.09
N ALA A 317 -4.23 41.12 42.95
CA ALA A 317 -3.87 40.00 42.09
C ALA A 317 -4.68 38.77 42.52
N PRO A 318 -5.41 38.11 41.62
CA PRO A 318 -6.03 36.84 41.96
C PRO A 318 -4.93 35.81 42.25
N PRO A 319 -5.15 34.86 43.17
CA PRO A 319 -4.19 33.82 43.45
C PRO A 319 -3.91 33.05 42.16
N LEU A 320 -2.63 32.71 41.94
CA LEU A 320 -2.17 31.72 40.96
C LEU A 320 -2.79 30.36 41.31
N ALA A 321 -4.08 30.21 41.03
CA ALA A 321 -4.74 28.93 41.00
C ALA A 321 -4.15 28.15 39.82
N ALA A 322 -3.73 26.92 40.12
CA ALA A 322 -3.15 25.97 39.18
C ALA A 322 -3.80 26.08 37.80
N SER A 323 -2.99 26.35 36.78
CA SER A 323 -3.47 26.49 35.41
C SER A 323 -4.34 25.28 35.04
N PRO A 324 -5.62 25.45 34.68
CA PRO A 324 -6.31 24.40 33.95
C PRO A 324 -5.47 24.18 32.69
N SER A 325 -5.09 22.94 32.40
CA SER A 325 -4.38 22.60 31.16
C SER A 325 -5.12 23.27 30.01
N VAL A 326 -4.54 24.32 29.42
CA VAL A 326 -5.26 25.16 28.47
C VAL A 326 -5.59 24.28 27.27
N ALA A 327 -6.86 23.88 27.16
CA ALA A 327 -7.36 23.11 26.04
C ALA A 327 -6.97 23.85 24.75
N HIS A 328 -6.48 23.13 23.75
CA HIS A 328 -6.06 23.74 22.49
C HIS A 328 -7.22 24.56 21.91
N TRP A 329 -6.96 25.79 21.45
CA TRP A 329 -8.00 26.74 20.98
C TRP A 329 -8.93 26.12 19.93
N GLY A 330 -8.42 25.18 19.12
CA GLY A 330 -9.19 24.44 18.11
C GLY A 330 -10.37 23.64 18.67
N LEU A 331 -10.32 23.25 19.95
CA LEU A 331 -11.43 22.55 20.64
C LEU A 331 -12.59 23.48 21.02
N GLY A 332 -12.36 24.79 21.03
CA GLY A 332 -13.39 25.80 21.30
C GLY A 332 -14.11 26.29 20.03
N VAL A 333 -13.77 25.76 18.86
CA VAL A 333 -14.36 26.17 17.58
C VAL A 333 -15.69 25.45 17.37
N GLU A 334 -16.74 26.18 17.03
CA GLU A 334 -18.03 25.59 16.69
C GLU A 334 -17.93 24.76 15.40
N VAL A 335 -18.44 23.53 15.43
CA VAL A 335 -18.41 22.65 14.26
C VAL A 335 -19.61 22.88 13.36
N SER A 336 -19.31 23.24 12.13
CA SER A 336 -20.22 23.35 11.00
C SER A 336 -19.59 22.61 9.81
N PRO A 337 -20.34 22.30 8.74
CA PRO A 337 -19.75 21.71 7.52
C PRO A 337 -18.58 22.54 6.97
N ARG A 338 -18.60 23.87 7.16
CA ARG A 338 -17.53 24.78 6.75
C ARG A 338 -16.28 24.66 7.64
N THR A 339 -16.45 24.58 8.95
CA THR A 339 -15.32 24.52 9.91
C THR A 339 -14.76 23.11 10.07
N ALA A 340 -15.55 22.07 9.80
CA ALA A 340 -15.13 20.66 9.85
C ALA A 340 -13.90 20.39 8.97
N GLY A 341 -13.88 20.85 7.72
CA GLY A 341 -12.73 20.67 6.82
C GLY A 341 -11.46 21.39 7.31
N LEU A 342 -11.62 22.56 7.93
CA LEU A 342 -10.50 23.33 8.50
C LEU A 342 -9.97 22.70 9.80
N LEU A 343 -10.86 22.15 10.63
CA LEU A 343 -10.49 21.41 11.84
C LEU A 343 -9.77 20.09 11.49
N ALA A 344 -10.22 19.37 10.45
CA ALA A 344 -9.52 18.19 9.94
C ALA A 344 -8.10 18.56 9.46
N LEU A 345 -7.96 19.68 8.75
CA LEU A 345 -6.66 20.18 8.31
C LEU A 345 -5.76 20.58 9.49
N LEU A 346 -6.33 21.26 10.50
CA LEU A 346 -5.64 21.60 11.74
C LEU A 346 -5.13 20.35 12.46
N ALA A 347 -5.96 19.32 12.58
CA ALA A 347 -5.56 18.05 13.18
C ALA A 347 -4.44 17.38 12.38
N ARG A 348 -4.51 17.36 11.05
CA ARG A 348 -3.44 16.78 10.20
C ARG A 348 -2.10 17.52 10.37
N LEU A 349 -2.12 18.85 10.40
CA LEU A 349 -0.92 19.66 10.59
C LEU A 349 -0.26 19.42 11.94
N ARG A 350 -1.07 19.28 13.00
CA ARG A 350 -0.58 18.93 14.34
C ARG A 350 -0.05 17.51 14.40
N GLY A 351 -0.81 16.55 13.84
CA GLY A 351 -0.45 15.14 13.78
C GLY A 351 0.86 14.88 13.02
N ALA A 352 1.18 15.69 12.01
CA ALA A 352 2.47 15.61 11.31
C ALA A 352 3.69 15.95 12.19
N ARG A 353 3.48 16.68 13.30
CA ARG A 353 4.56 17.05 14.25
C ARG A 353 4.60 16.16 15.46
N ARG A 354 3.44 15.84 16.06
CA ARG A 354 3.19 14.81 17.07
C ARG A 354 1.68 14.57 17.14
N TRP A 355 1.24 13.32 17.18
CA TRP A 355 -0.15 13.00 17.49
C TRP A 355 -0.35 13.06 19.00
N ASP A 356 -1.05 14.07 19.48
CA ASP A 356 -1.42 14.25 20.89
C ASP A 356 -2.94 14.17 21.08
N ALA A 357 -3.41 14.23 22.33
CA ALA A 357 -4.83 14.06 22.64
C ALA A 357 -5.67 15.20 22.06
N ALA A 358 -5.12 16.42 22.01
CA ALA A 358 -5.76 17.57 21.40
C ALA A 358 -5.94 17.37 19.89
N THR A 359 -4.95 16.80 19.21
CA THR A 359 -4.99 16.49 17.78
C THR A 359 -6.09 15.49 17.46
N LEU A 360 -6.17 14.38 18.21
CA LEU A 360 -7.21 13.38 18.04
C LEU A 360 -8.61 13.95 18.38
N ALA A 361 -8.72 14.77 19.42
CA ALA A 361 -9.98 15.41 19.80
C ALA A 361 -10.48 16.38 18.72
N ILE A 362 -9.59 17.20 18.12
CA ILE A 362 -9.92 18.09 17.00
C ILE A 362 -10.36 17.27 15.77
N ALA A 363 -9.65 16.18 15.46
CA ALA A 363 -10.01 15.29 14.35
C ALA A 363 -11.40 14.65 14.54
N ARG A 364 -11.73 14.22 15.76
CA ARG A 364 -13.07 13.70 16.07
C ARG A 364 -14.16 14.75 15.92
N GLN A 365 -13.92 15.97 16.39
CA GLN A 365 -14.84 17.11 16.21
C GLN A 365 -15.12 17.35 14.73
N ALA A 366 -14.07 17.34 13.91
CA ALA A 366 -14.16 17.52 12.47
C ALA A 366 -14.98 16.40 11.80
N ILE A 367 -14.72 15.14 12.14
CA ILE A 367 -15.41 13.98 11.57
C ILE A 367 -16.89 13.96 11.94
N GLY A 368 -17.27 14.39 13.15
CA GLY A 368 -18.67 14.40 13.58
C GLY A 368 -19.61 15.28 12.76
N ALA A 369 -19.07 16.26 12.02
CA ALA A 369 -19.83 17.08 11.09
C ALA A 369 -19.42 16.86 9.62
N ALA A 370 -18.53 15.91 9.34
CA ALA A 370 -18.10 15.58 7.99
C ALA A 370 -19.05 14.58 7.33
N GLY A 371 -18.98 14.48 6.00
CA GLY A 371 -19.66 13.43 5.25
C GLY A 371 -19.05 12.04 5.51
N VAL A 372 -19.79 10.99 5.13
CA VAL A 372 -19.34 9.59 5.31
C VAL A 372 -18.04 9.30 4.56
N ALA A 373 -17.84 9.91 3.39
CA ALA A 373 -16.64 9.71 2.58
C ALA A 373 -15.39 10.28 3.29
N GLU A 374 -15.47 11.51 3.77
CA GLU A 374 -14.38 12.19 4.47
C GLU A 374 -14.03 11.48 5.79
N ALA A 375 -15.05 10.98 6.51
CA ALA A 375 -14.85 10.17 7.71
C ALA A 375 -14.10 8.86 7.40
N ARG A 376 -14.45 8.17 6.31
CA ARG A 376 -13.78 6.94 5.88
C ARG A 376 -12.30 7.17 5.54
N ASP A 377 -12.00 8.25 4.83
CA ASP A 377 -10.62 8.57 4.44
C ASP A 377 -9.72 8.83 5.66
N GLU A 378 -10.23 9.55 6.66
CA GLU A 378 -9.46 9.83 7.87
C GLU A 378 -9.27 8.58 8.75
N ILE A 379 -10.30 7.73 8.86
CA ILE A 379 -10.20 6.43 9.55
C ILE A 379 -9.19 5.52 8.85
N ARG A 380 -9.24 5.44 7.51
CA ARG A 380 -8.29 4.67 6.70
C ARG A 380 -6.86 5.17 6.91
N ARG A 381 -6.65 6.49 6.95
CA ARG A 381 -5.34 7.08 7.23
C ARG A 381 -4.79 6.65 8.59
N ALA A 382 -5.62 6.71 9.64
CA ALA A 382 -5.22 6.25 10.97
C ALA A 382 -4.83 4.75 10.96
N LEU A 383 -5.60 3.90 10.27
CA LEU A 383 -5.27 2.47 10.11
C LEU A 383 -3.96 2.24 9.35
N VAL A 384 -3.73 2.96 8.23
CA VAL A 384 -2.48 2.87 7.44
C VAL A 384 -1.26 3.28 8.27
N HIS A 385 -1.42 4.22 9.21
CA HIS A 385 -0.37 4.63 10.13
C HIS A 385 -0.22 3.72 11.36
N GLY A 386 -0.90 2.56 11.39
CA GLY A 386 -0.79 1.62 12.51
C GLY A 386 -1.41 2.14 13.81
N ARG A 387 -2.42 3.02 13.72
CA ARG A 387 -3.10 3.66 14.86
C ARG A 387 -4.55 3.20 14.99
N PRO A 388 -4.80 1.92 15.30
CA PRO A 388 -6.14 1.36 15.31
C PRO A 388 -7.01 1.92 16.45
N TRP A 389 -6.42 2.44 17.55
CA TRP A 389 -7.19 3.06 18.64
C TRP A 389 -7.65 4.47 18.28
N SER A 390 -6.78 5.27 17.64
CA SER A 390 -7.21 6.52 17.03
C SER A 390 -8.28 6.29 15.96
N ALA A 391 -8.13 5.28 15.09
CA ALA A 391 -9.12 4.93 14.09
C ALA A 391 -10.49 4.58 14.71
N LEU A 392 -10.49 3.84 15.82
CA LEU A 392 -11.70 3.54 16.61
C LEU A 392 -12.34 4.82 17.18
N ALA A 393 -11.53 5.72 17.74
CA ALA A 393 -12.02 6.99 18.30
C ALA A 393 -12.62 7.92 17.22
N LEU A 394 -12.04 7.94 16.03
CA LEU A 394 -12.58 8.64 14.87
C LEU A 394 -13.89 8.00 14.39
N ALA A 395 -13.95 6.67 14.31
CA ALA A 395 -15.16 5.95 13.91
C ALA A 395 -16.32 6.14 14.90
N ALA A 396 -16.03 6.27 16.19
CA ALA A 396 -17.01 6.58 17.23
C ALA A 396 -17.68 7.96 17.05
N ALA A 397 -16.97 8.92 16.44
CA ALA A 397 -17.50 10.26 16.19
C ALA A 397 -18.18 10.40 14.81
N ALA A 398 -17.99 9.44 13.90
CA ALA A 398 -18.47 9.52 12.54
C ALA A 398 -20.00 9.35 12.41
N PRO A 399 -20.60 9.80 11.27
CA PRO A 399 -22.01 9.53 10.97
C PRO A 399 -22.33 8.02 11.01
N ALA A 400 -23.56 7.67 11.38
CA ALA A 400 -23.98 6.30 11.69
C ALA A 400 -23.72 5.25 10.57
N ASP A 401 -23.60 5.69 9.32
CA ASP A 401 -23.50 4.83 8.12
C ASP A 401 -22.07 4.59 7.61
N LEU A 402 -21.06 4.53 8.49
CA LEU A 402 -19.69 4.16 8.08
C LEU A 402 -19.61 2.81 7.34
N GLY A 403 -20.55 1.89 7.62
CA GLY A 403 -20.63 0.57 7.00
C GLY A 403 -19.87 -0.51 7.78
N ARG A 404 -20.26 -1.79 7.55
CA ARG A 404 -19.67 -2.95 8.25
C ARG A 404 -18.18 -3.15 7.92
N GLU A 405 -17.75 -2.78 6.72
CA GLU A 405 -16.37 -2.93 6.26
C GLU A 405 -15.38 -2.12 7.12
N VAL A 406 -15.72 -0.86 7.43
CA VAL A 406 -14.86 0.04 8.21
C VAL A 406 -14.74 -0.46 9.66
N TRP A 407 -15.88 -0.77 10.29
CA TRP A 407 -15.91 -1.33 11.64
C TRP A 407 -15.22 -2.69 11.72
N GLY A 408 -15.35 -3.51 10.67
CA GLY A 408 -14.64 -4.78 10.53
C GLY A 408 -13.13 -4.60 10.42
N ALA A 409 -12.65 -3.68 9.57
CA ALA A 409 -11.23 -3.38 9.42
C ALA A 409 -10.59 -2.87 10.72
N ILE A 410 -11.27 -1.98 11.45
CA ILE A 410 -10.84 -1.54 12.79
C ILE A 410 -10.79 -2.73 13.76
N GLY A 411 -11.83 -3.57 13.77
CA GLY A 411 -11.91 -4.74 14.64
C GLY A 411 -10.79 -5.76 14.37
N VAL A 412 -10.47 -6.00 13.10
CA VAL A 412 -9.33 -6.85 12.69
C VAL A 412 -8.01 -6.23 13.17
N ALA A 413 -7.80 -4.93 12.92
CA ALA A 413 -6.56 -4.25 13.33
C ALA A 413 -6.36 -4.25 14.86
N LEU A 414 -7.42 -3.99 15.65
CA LEU A 414 -7.38 -4.07 17.12
C LEU A 414 -7.12 -5.49 17.61
N SER A 415 -7.74 -6.50 16.97
CA SER A 415 -7.53 -7.91 17.31
C SER A 415 -6.10 -8.35 17.01
N LEU A 416 -5.56 -7.91 15.86
CA LEU A 416 -4.18 -8.16 15.47
C LEU A 416 -3.19 -7.51 16.44
N GLN A 417 -3.40 -6.23 16.78
CA GLN A 417 -2.52 -5.53 17.72
C GLN A 417 -2.50 -6.20 19.11
N ARG A 418 -3.67 -6.59 19.64
CA ARG A 418 -3.75 -7.33 20.91
C ARG A 418 -3.09 -8.69 20.83
N ALA A 419 -3.24 -9.40 19.71
CA ALA A 419 -2.69 -10.73 19.52
C ALA A 419 -1.16 -10.75 19.37
N VAL A 420 -0.59 -9.71 18.73
CA VAL A 420 0.86 -9.64 18.46
C VAL A 420 1.62 -9.06 19.67
N CYS A 421 1.01 -8.16 20.44
CA CYS A 421 1.77 -7.25 21.31
C CYS A 421 1.33 -7.24 22.77
N ASP A 422 0.42 -8.14 23.17
CA ASP A 422 -0.17 -8.25 24.52
C ASP A 422 -0.61 -6.86 25.07
N GLY A 423 -1.10 -6.00 24.16
CA GLY A 423 -1.21 -4.56 24.39
C GLY A 423 -0.80 -3.73 23.17
N ALA A 424 0.38 -3.10 23.22
CA ALA A 424 0.87 -2.20 22.16
C ALA A 424 2.29 -2.58 21.72
N CYS A 425 2.54 -2.57 20.40
CA CYS A 425 3.75 -3.07 19.77
C CYS A 425 4.94 -2.09 19.81
N SER A 426 4.67 -0.83 20.10
CA SER A 426 5.68 0.24 20.24
C SER A 426 5.25 1.24 21.31
N GLU A 427 6.17 2.08 21.77
CA GLU A 427 5.81 3.21 22.65
C GLU A 427 4.76 4.11 22.00
N GLU A 428 4.90 4.41 20.70
CA GLU A 428 3.92 5.21 19.94
C GLU A 428 2.53 4.57 19.86
N GLN A 429 2.43 3.24 19.88
CA GLN A 429 1.15 2.53 19.92
C GLN A 429 0.57 2.43 21.34
N ARG A 430 1.44 2.39 22.35
CA ARG A 430 1.04 2.46 23.76
C ARG A 430 0.45 3.85 24.03
N ASP A 431 1.07 4.86 23.43
CA ASP A 431 0.54 6.21 23.34
C ASP A 431 -0.78 6.27 22.55
N ASP A 432 -0.93 5.58 21.41
CA ASP A 432 -2.18 5.57 20.62
C ASP A 432 -3.41 5.14 21.43
N ARG A 433 -3.32 4.04 22.21
CA ARG A 433 -4.41 3.65 23.12
C ARG A 433 -4.63 4.68 24.22
N GLY A 434 -3.54 5.21 24.80
CA GLY A 434 -3.61 6.26 25.83
C GLY A 434 -4.32 7.51 25.32
N LEU A 435 -4.02 7.94 24.09
CA LEU A 435 -4.67 9.05 23.41
C LEU A 435 -6.16 8.77 23.18
N ALA A 436 -6.50 7.59 22.65
CA ALA A 436 -7.91 7.22 22.47
C ALA A 436 -8.67 7.18 23.80
N SER A 437 -8.04 6.67 24.87
CA SER A 437 -8.61 6.65 26.22
C SER A 437 -8.83 8.05 26.79
N VAL A 438 -7.88 8.98 26.62
CA VAL A 438 -8.03 10.38 27.06
C VAL A 438 -9.20 11.07 26.34
N VAL A 439 -9.44 10.74 25.07
CA VAL A 439 -10.45 11.43 24.25
C VAL A 439 -11.84 10.76 24.30
N LEU A 440 -11.94 9.44 24.44
CA LEU A 440 -13.20 8.69 24.56
C LEU A 440 -13.63 8.44 26.01
N GLY A 441 -12.67 8.31 26.92
CA GLY A 441 -12.87 7.63 28.20
C GLY A 441 -12.84 6.10 28.07
N GLU A 442 -12.36 5.41 29.11
CA GLU A 442 -12.19 3.94 29.08
C GLU A 442 -13.50 3.17 28.86
N ALA A 443 -14.63 3.67 29.40
CA ALA A 443 -15.92 3.02 29.25
C ALA A 443 -16.41 3.00 27.80
N GLU A 444 -16.33 4.14 27.11
CA GLU A 444 -16.70 4.23 25.69
C GLU A 444 -15.71 3.46 24.83
N LEU A 445 -14.41 3.59 25.11
CA LEU A 445 -13.36 2.86 24.39
C LEU A 445 -13.61 1.35 24.43
N ALA A 446 -13.99 0.80 25.59
CA ALA A 446 -14.34 -0.61 25.73
C ALA A 446 -15.57 -1.00 24.89
N ALA A 447 -16.65 -0.21 24.95
CA ALA A 447 -17.88 -0.48 24.21
C ALA A 447 -17.66 -0.46 22.68
N PHE A 448 -16.94 0.55 22.17
CA PHE A 448 -16.63 0.63 20.74
C PHE A 448 -15.67 -0.47 20.29
N THR A 449 -14.71 -0.85 21.14
CA THR A 449 -13.82 -1.98 20.83
C THR A 449 -14.62 -3.26 20.69
N GLU A 450 -15.54 -3.53 21.61
CA GLU A 450 -16.39 -4.71 21.53
C GLU A 450 -17.22 -4.70 20.24
N ARG A 451 -17.85 -3.58 19.89
CA ARG A 451 -18.59 -3.43 18.63
C ARG A 451 -17.72 -3.72 17.40
N ALA A 452 -16.53 -3.14 17.33
CA ALA A 452 -15.62 -3.33 16.20
C ALA A 452 -15.20 -4.81 16.06
N VAL A 453 -14.81 -5.44 17.17
CA VAL A 453 -14.40 -6.86 17.20
C VAL A 453 -15.58 -7.79 16.88
N GLN A 454 -16.78 -7.52 17.41
CA GLN A 454 -17.99 -8.29 17.06
C GLN A 454 -18.32 -8.15 15.57
N THR A 455 -18.19 -6.95 15.00
CA THR A 455 -18.42 -6.72 13.57
C THR A 455 -17.41 -7.49 12.70
N ALA A 456 -16.14 -7.48 13.09
CA ALA A 456 -15.11 -8.28 12.42
C ALA A 456 -15.43 -9.79 12.47
N ARG A 457 -15.86 -10.31 13.63
CA ARG A 457 -16.27 -11.72 13.78
C ARG A 457 -17.53 -12.06 12.99
N ALA A 458 -18.50 -11.15 12.93
CA ALA A 458 -19.73 -11.34 12.18
C ALA A 458 -19.49 -11.35 10.66
N GLY A 459 -18.51 -10.60 10.18
CA GLY A 459 -18.04 -10.66 8.79
C GLY A 459 -17.23 -11.93 8.46
N GLN A 460 -16.77 -12.66 9.48
CA GLN A 460 -16.03 -13.93 9.35
C GLN A 460 -16.95 -15.16 9.48
N ARG A 461 -18.27 -14.98 9.64
CA ARG A 461 -19.20 -16.12 9.58
C ARG A 461 -19.21 -16.65 8.14
N PRO A 462 -18.86 -17.92 7.90
CA PRO A 462 -19.09 -18.52 6.59
C PRO A 462 -20.59 -18.43 6.31
N ALA A 463 -20.96 -18.01 5.12
CA ALA A 463 -22.33 -18.12 4.64
C ALA A 463 -22.69 -19.61 4.59
N ALA A 464 -23.23 -20.13 5.68
CA ALA A 464 -23.82 -21.45 5.77
C ALA A 464 -25.17 -21.40 5.05
N ASP A 465 -25.12 -21.52 3.72
CA ASP A 465 -26.16 -22.08 2.84
C ASP A 465 -25.89 -21.63 1.40
N SER A 466 -24.89 -22.25 0.76
CA SER A 466 -24.95 -22.63 -0.66
C SER A 466 -23.70 -23.40 -1.06
N THR A 467 -23.91 -24.66 -1.42
CA THR A 467 -23.10 -25.50 -2.33
C THR A 467 -21.74 -26.07 -1.83
N PRO A 468 -21.36 -27.27 -2.32
CA PRO A 468 -20.42 -28.15 -1.65
C PRO A 468 -18.96 -27.86 -2.03
N VAL A 469 -18.11 -27.85 -1.00
CA VAL A 469 -16.74 -28.40 -0.95
C VAL A 469 -16.00 -28.48 -2.29
N GLU A 470 -15.49 -27.34 -2.78
CA GLU A 470 -14.34 -27.32 -3.70
C GLU A 470 -13.45 -26.04 -3.55
N GLU A 471 -13.54 -25.34 -2.42
CA GLU A 471 -12.68 -24.18 -2.09
C GLU A 471 -11.87 -24.46 -0.81
N ALA A 472 -10.75 -25.18 -0.93
CA ALA A 472 -9.91 -25.52 0.23
C ALA A 472 -8.41 -25.62 -0.06
N ALA A 473 -7.86 -24.82 -0.99
CA ALA A 473 -6.41 -24.80 -1.20
C ALA A 473 -5.71 -23.82 -0.24
N CYS A 474 -6.17 -22.57 -0.17
CA CYS A 474 -5.51 -21.54 0.64
C CYS A 474 -6.05 -21.44 2.07
N GLY A 475 -7.30 -21.87 2.32
CA GLY A 475 -7.92 -21.87 3.64
C GLY A 475 -7.31 -22.87 4.62
N ALA A 476 -6.90 -24.07 4.16
CA ALA A 476 -6.35 -25.11 5.04
C ALA A 476 -4.91 -24.81 5.52
N MET A 477 -4.04 -24.24 4.68
CA MET A 477 -2.71 -23.79 5.13
C MET A 477 -2.76 -22.45 5.86
N ALA A 478 -3.64 -21.52 5.47
CA ALA A 478 -3.92 -20.34 6.28
C ALA A 478 -4.41 -20.76 7.67
N GLN A 479 -5.22 -21.81 7.80
CA GLN A 479 -5.56 -22.39 9.10
C GLN A 479 -4.37 -23.03 9.82
N VAL A 480 -3.44 -23.71 9.15
CA VAL A 480 -2.25 -24.26 9.80
C VAL A 480 -1.27 -23.18 10.29
N VAL A 481 -1.17 -22.06 9.56
CA VAL A 481 -0.33 -20.89 9.90
C VAL A 481 -1.03 -19.96 10.91
N LEU A 482 -2.36 -19.84 10.85
CA LEU A 482 -3.15 -18.86 11.59
C LEU A 482 -4.08 -19.44 12.68
N ASP A 483 -4.26 -20.76 12.79
CA ASP A 483 -4.94 -21.39 13.93
C ASP A 483 -3.94 -21.53 15.09
N PRO A 484 -4.03 -20.65 16.10
CA PRO A 484 -3.07 -20.64 17.19
C PRO A 484 -3.24 -21.88 18.08
N SER A 485 -4.42 -22.53 18.05
CA SER A 485 -4.79 -23.60 18.98
C SER A 485 -4.27 -24.98 18.57
N GLN A 486 -3.91 -25.19 17.30
CA GLN A 486 -3.51 -26.51 16.78
C GLN A 486 -2.08 -26.58 16.21
N SER A 487 -1.40 -25.47 15.96
CA SER A 487 -0.05 -25.50 15.39
C SER A 487 1.05 -25.33 16.45
N ALA A 488 2.12 -26.14 16.35
CA ALA A 488 3.34 -25.94 17.12
C ALA A 488 3.90 -24.51 16.91
N LEU A 489 3.69 -23.95 15.73
CA LEU A 489 4.00 -22.56 15.38
C LEU A 489 3.23 -21.55 16.25
N GLY A 490 1.90 -21.69 16.38
CA GLY A 490 1.06 -20.88 17.26
C GLY A 490 1.34 -21.05 18.76
N GLY A 491 1.95 -22.17 19.14
CA GLY A 491 2.46 -22.42 20.50
C GLY A 491 3.81 -21.74 20.79
N ILE A 492 4.68 -21.58 19.79
CA ILE A 492 6.00 -20.95 19.93
C ILE A 492 5.90 -19.42 19.69
N LEU A 493 4.97 -18.95 18.84
CA LEU A 493 4.65 -17.52 18.66
C LEU A 493 4.13 -16.88 19.95
N ARG A 494 3.52 -17.69 20.83
CA ARG A 494 3.07 -17.28 22.17
C ARG A 494 4.18 -17.20 23.22
N ARG A 495 5.41 -17.67 22.94
CA ARG A 495 6.43 -17.89 23.98
C ARG A 495 7.77 -17.20 23.75
N SER A 496 8.04 -16.59 22.59
CA SER A 496 9.34 -15.96 22.33
C SER A 496 9.23 -14.45 22.02
N PRO A 497 9.99 -13.58 22.71
CA PRO A 497 10.10 -12.17 22.36
C PRO A 497 10.82 -11.95 21.01
N VAL A 498 10.40 -10.92 20.29
CA VAL A 498 10.75 -10.61 18.88
C VAL A 498 12.22 -10.22 18.66
N ASP A 499 12.92 -9.73 19.69
CA ASP A 499 14.34 -9.33 19.58
C ASP A 499 15.31 -10.50 19.38
N GLN A 500 14.80 -11.73 19.44
CA GLN A 500 15.52 -12.92 19.04
C GLN A 500 14.60 -13.83 18.27
N ALA A 501 14.06 -13.44 17.10
CA ALA A 501 13.47 -14.43 16.21
C ALA A 501 14.55 -15.49 15.89
N PRO A 502 14.49 -16.72 16.46
CA PRO A 502 15.51 -17.72 16.18
C PRO A 502 15.62 -17.93 14.66
N ALA A 503 16.82 -18.08 14.12
CA ALA A 503 17.04 -18.38 12.68
C ALA A 503 16.15 -19.53 12.14
N ALA A 504 15.72 -20.43 13.02
CA ALA A 504 14.74 -21.48 12.75
C ALA A 504 13.41 -20.95 12.18
N TRP A 505 12.92 -19.78 12.62
CA TRP A 505 11.64 -19.20 12.20
C TRP A 505 11.68 -18.63 10.80
N VAL A 506 12.74 -17.88 10.52
CA VAL A 506 13.00 -17.37 9.17
C VAL A 506 13.09 -18.54 8.19
N GLY A 507 13.69 -19.67 8.61
CA GLY A 507 13.71 -20.92 7.86
C GLY A 507 12.31 -21.53 7.65
N ILE A 508 11.43 -21.51 8.66
CA ILE A 508 10.06 -22.02 8.56
C ILE A 508 9.20 -21.13 7.63
N LEU A 509 9.28 -19.81 7.77
CA LEU A 509 8.56 -18.85 6.92
C LEU A 509 9.00 -18.98 5.46
N ALA A 510 10.31 -19.05 5.22
CA ALA A 510 10.86 -19.33 3.90
C ALA A 510 10.35 -20.67 3.36
N ARG A 511 10.35 -21.73 4.18
CA ARG A 511 9.86 -23.05 3.76
C ARG A 511 8.36 -23.05 3.45
N ALA A 512 7.55 -22.34 4.23
CA ALA A 512 6.12 -22.19 3.99
C ALA A 512 5.85 -21.49 2.65
N LEU A 513 6.60 -20.43 2.37
CA LEU A 513 6.55 -19.74 1.08
C LEU A 513 6.97 -20.67 -0.06
N GLU A 514 8.13 -21.32 0.04
CA GLU A 514 8.66 -22.20 -1.01
C GLU A 514 7.78 -23.45 -1.25
N SER A 515 6.92 -23.81 -0.30
CA SER A 515 5.97 -24.92 -0.41
C SER A 515 4.64 -24.52 -1.04
N ASP A 516 4.32 -23.22 -1.08
CA ASP A 516 3.10 -22.68 -1.73
C ASP A 516 3.20 -22.89 -3.25
N PRO A 517 2.35 -23.76 -3.85
CA PRO A 517 2.44 -24.05 -5.29
C PRO A 517 2.27 -22.81 -6.17
N ALA A 518 1.41 -21.87 -5.76
CA ALA A 518 1.16 -20.64 -6.51
C ALA A 518 2.17 -19.53 -6.19
N LEU A 519 2.91 -19.64 -5.08
CA LEU A 519 3.81 -18.59 -4.57
C LEU A 519 3.11 -17.23 -4.46
N GLY A 520 1.89 -17.23 -3.93
CA GLY A 520 1.02 -16.05 -3.90
C GLY A 520 0.02 -16.09 -2.75
N CYS A 521 -0.51 -17.27 -2.43
CA CYS A 521 -1.42 -17.47 -1.30
C CYS A 521 -0.75 -17.21 0.06
N VAL A 522 0.43 -17.78 0.27
CA VAL A 522 1.20 -17.66 1.51
C VAL A 522 2.02 -16.37 1.54
N GLY A 523 2.44 -15.90 0.37
CA GLY A 523 3.26 -14.70 0.18
C GLY A 523 2.69 -13.44 0.84
N ARG A 524 1.38 -13.23 0.75
CA ARG A 524 0.68 -12.08 1.35
C ARG A 524 0.83 -11.99 2.87
N TRP A 525 1.02 -13.13 3.53
CA TRP A 525 1.15 -13.22 4.98
C TRP A 525 2.60 -13.32 5.43
N VAL A 526 3.42 -14.06 4.69
CA VAL A 526 4.82 -14.30 5.04
C VAL A 526 5.70 -13.08 4.80
N THR A 527 5.45 -12.29 3.75
CA THR A 527 6.37 -11.20 3.39
C THR A 527 6.39 -10.05 4.41
N PRO A 528 5.25 -9.61 4.97
CA PRO A 528 5.24 -8.69 6.11
C PRO A 528 6.00 -9.24 7.33
N LEU A 529 5.82 -10.52 7.64
CA LEU A 529 6.51 -11.17 8.78
C LEU A 529 8.03 -11.26 8.57
N LEU A 530 8.49 -11.46 7.32
CA LEU A 530 9.91 -11.41 6.98
C LEU A 530 10.48 -9.98 7.09
N ALA A 531 9.68 -8.96 6.79
CA ALA A 531 10.06 -7.55 6.97
C ALA A 531 10.24 -7.22 8.46
N ASP A 532 9.26 -7.59 9.28
CA ASP A 532 9.27 -7.36 10.73
C ASP A 532 10.39 -8.14 11.43
N ALA A 533 10.70 -9.35 10.96
CA ALA A 533 11.82 -10.15 11.48
C ALA A 533 13.21 -9.69 10.99
N MET A 534 13.30 -8.56 10.26
CA MET A 534 14.54 -8.06 9.65
C MET A 534 15.30 -9.13 8.85
N ALA A 535 14.57 -10.02 8.19
CA ALA A 535 15.12 -11.20 7.52
C ALA A 535 15.70 -10.89 6.13
N GLU A 536 16.45 -9.80 5.99
CA GLU A 536 16.92 -9.26 4.71
C GLU A 536 17.69 -10.29 3.87
N VAL A 537 18.57 -11.08 4.51
CA VAL A 537 19.38 -12.10 3.84
C VAL A 537 18.50 -13.21 3.25
N THR A 538 17.50 -13.65 3.99
CA THR A 538 16.56 -14.69 3.54
C THR A 538 15.64 -14.14 2.45
N ALA A 539 15.10 -12.94 2.63
CA ALA A 539 14.29 -12.27 1.62
C ALA A 539 15.08 -12.07 0.32
N ARG A 540 16.35 -11.67 0.41
CA ARG A 540 17.26 -11.56 -0.75
C ARG A 540 17.49 -12.91 -1.42
N THR A 541 17.73 -13.96 -0.64
CA THR A 541 17.92 -15.32 -1.15
C THR A 541 16.67 -15.81 -1.88
N LEU A 542 15.47 -15.58 -1.31
CA LEU A 542 14.19 -15.92 -1.93
C LEU A 542 13.94 -15.10 -3.19
N ALA A 543 14.16 -13.78 -3.16
CA ALA A 543 14.03 -12.90 -4.33
C ALA A 543 15.00 -13.29 -5.45
N ASP A 544 16.24 -13.66 -5.12
CA ASP A 544 17.22 -14.11 -6.11
C ASP A 544 16.85 -15.48 -6.69
N ARG A 545 16.27 -16.38 -5.89
CA ARG A 545 15.72 -17.65 -6.37
C ARG A 545 14.55 -17.44 -7.33
N LEU A 546 13.60 -16.58 -6.99
CA LEU A 546 12.48 -16.22 -7.86
C LEU A 546 12.93 -15.50 -9.14
N GLY A 547 13.95 -14.63 -9.05
CA GLY A 547 14.50 -13.93 -10.21
C GLY A 547 15.20 -14.82 -11.24
N MET A 548 15.46 -16.09 -10.93
CA MET A 548 16.00 -17.05 -11.90
C MET A 548 14.93 -17.70 -12.78
N ALA A 549 13.65 -17.48 -12.46
CA ALA A 549 12.54 -17.92 -13.27
C ALA A 549 11.83 -16.71 -13.88
N PRO A 550 12.18 -16.32 -15.11
CA PRO A 550 11.53 -15.21 -15.81
C PRO A 550 10.06 -15.47 -16.19
N GLU A 551 9.53 -16.65 -15.89
CA GLU A 551 8.13 -17.03 -16.14
C GLU A 551 7.24 -16.80 -14.91
N LEU A 552 7.51 -15.75 -14.13
CA LEU A 552 6.54 -15.23 -13.17
C LEU A 552 5.43 -14.54 -13.98
N GLU A 553 4.57 -15.35 -14.58
CA GLU A 553 3.53 -14.93 -15.51
C GLU A 553 2.23 -14.55 -14.79
N SER A 554 2.20 -14.73 -13.46
CA SER A 554 1.08 -14.30 -12.63
C SER A 554 1.37 -12.97 -11.94
N SER A 555 0.34 -12.12 -11.87
CA SER A 555 0.38 -10.84 -11.15
C SER A 555 0.81 -11.05 -9.69
N ALA A 556 0.28 -12.09 -9.04
CA ALA A 556 0.57 -12.42 -7.64
C ALA A 556 2.04 -12.80 -7.39
N GLN A 557 2.67 -13.53 -8.31
CA GLN A 557 4.09 -13.90 -8.19
C GLN A 557 5.02 -12.71 -8.40
N LEU A 558 4.69 -11.84 -9.36
CA LEU A 558 5.43 -10.58 -9.59
C LEU A 558 5.28 -9.64 -8.39
N GLU A 559 4.09 -9.57 -7.79
CA GLU A 559 3.83 -8.82 -6.57
C GLU A 559 4.64 -9.38 -5.39
N LEU A 560 4.62 -10.70 -5.16
CA LEU A 560 5.44 -11.35 -4.13
C LEU A 560 6.93 -11.04 -4.33
N HIS A 561 7.43 -11.15 -5.56
CA HIS A 561 8.83 -10.88 -5.87
C HIS A 561 9.17 -9.40 -5.63
N ALA A 562 8.26 -8.48 -5.97
CA ALA A 562 8.42 -7.06 -5.65
C ALA A 562 8.49 -6.83 -4.13
N GLN A 563 7.62 -7.47 -3.35
CA GLN A 563 7.60 -7.36 -1.89
C GLN A 563 8.88 -7.93 -1.27
N LEU A 564 9.35 -9.11 -1.70
CA LEU A 564 10.62 -9.69 -1.24
C LEU A 564 11.82 -8.82 -1.61
N ALA A 565 11.80 -8.19 -2.79
CA ALA A 565 12.83 -7.24 -3.20
C ALA A 565 12.83 -5.97 -2.33
N LEU A 566 11.67 -5.50 -1.85
CA LEU A 566 11.59 -4.41 -0.87
C LEU A 566 12.22 -4.82 0.47
N VAL A 567 11.84 -5.98 1.00
CA VAL A 567 12.41 -6.52 2.26
C VAL A 567 13.92 -6.75 2.15
N ALA A 568 14.40 -7.13 0.96
CA ALA A 568 15.82 -7.32 0.68
C ALA A 568 16.64 -6.02 0.51
N GLY A 569 16.00 -4.84 0.60
CA GLY A 569 16.64 -3.53 0.39
C GLY A 569 16.91 -3.19 -1.08
N GLN A 570 16.11 -3.70 -2.03
CA GLN A 570 16.28 -3.50 -3.48
C GLN A 570 15.12 -2.71 -4.12
N PRO A 571 14.91 -1.42 -3.77
CA PRO A 571 13.72 -0.66 -4.16
C PRO A 571 13.56 -0.46 -5.67
N SER A 572 14.66 -0.31 -6.41
CA SER A 572 14.62 -0.16 -7.87
C SER A 572 14.14 -1.43 -8.59
N ARG A 573 14.48 -2.61 -8.05
CA ARG A 573 14.02 -3.90 -8.56
C ARG A 573 12.56 -4.13 -8.20
N ALA A 574 12.19 -3.86 -6.95
CA ALA A 574 10.81 -3.93 -6.50
C ALA A 574 9.87 -3.06 -7.33
N ARG A 575 10.26 -1.81 -7.61
CA ARG A 575 9.45 -0.90 -8.43
C ARG A 575 9.22 -1.44 -9.85
N ARG A 576 10.25 -2.05 -10.46
CA ARG A 576 10.15 -2.64 -11.80
C ARG A 576 9.19 -3.82 -11.80
N LEU A 577 9.34 -4.74 -10.86
CA LEU A 577 8.49 -5.92 -10.70
C LEU A 577 7.04 -5.54 -10.39
N ALA A 578 6.81 -4.49 -9.59
CA ALA A 578 5.47 -3.98 -9.32
C ALA A 578 4.81 -3.37 -10.57
N ILE A 579 5.58 -2.69 -11.43
CA ILE A 579 5.08 -2.19 -12.72
C ILE A 579 4.74 -3.37 -13.65
N GLU A 580 5.60 -4.39 -13.72
CA GLU A 580 5.35 -5.61 -14.48
C GLU A 580 4.11 -6.35 -13.95
N SER A 581 3.93 -6.43 -12.62
CA SER A 581 2.75 -7.08 -12.01
C SER A 581 1.43 -6.39 -12.34
N ALA A 582 1.44 -5.09 -12.61
CA ALA A 582 0.24 -4.34 -12.95
C ALA A 582 -0.09 -4.37 -14.46
N ALA A 583 0.84 -4.88 -15.27
CA ALA A 583 0.66 -5.07 -16.71
C ALA A 583 0.19 -6.49 -17.07
N VAL A 584 0.17 -7.39 -16.08
CA VAL A 584 -0.33 -8.77 -16.10
C VAL A 584 -1.59 -8.82 -15.28
#